data_AF-A0A6S7K8Y5-F1
#
_entry.id   AF-A0A6S7K8Y5-F1
#
_cell.length_a   1.000
_cell.length_b   1.000
_cell.length_c   1.000
_cell.angle_alpha   90.00
_cell.angle_beta   90.00
_cell.angle_gamma   90.00
#
_symmetry.space_group_name_H-M   'P 1'
#
loop_
_entity.id
_entity.type
_entity.pdbx_description
1 polymer ?
#
loop_
_entity_poly.entity_id
_entity_poly.type
_entity_poly.pdbx_seq_one_letter_code
_entity_poly.pdbx_strand_id
1 'polypeptide(L)'
;ISCGYPGCPQRGFASGSVYTVGSVVYFYCYYSGEVLSGASSTTCQSNGTWSNPTPPRCSSYGIRLVGTSDTNRGRVEIYHPSYGWGTVCDDYLQIADGNVICRQLGYSGASNAYHGAVYGQGTGTILLDDLGCNGYESYIWDCPNLGWTVHNCGHGEDASVDCY
;
A
#
# COMPACT_ATOMS: atom_id res chain seq x y z
N ILE A 1 -32.79 18.58 2.44
CA ILE A 1 -32.03 18.07 3.60
C ILE A 1 -30.55 18.30 3.31
N SER A 2 -29.82 18.86 4.26
CA SER A 2 -28.38 19.18 4.15
C SER A 2 -27.59 18.25 5.07
N CYS A 3 -26.43 17.78 4.61
CA CYS A 3 -25.50 16.96 5.40
C CYS A 3 -24.40 17.80 6.08
N GLY A 4 -24.35 19.11 5.83
CA GLY A 4 -23.29 19.98 6.33
C GLY A 4 -21.93 19.72 5.68
N TYR A 5 -20.91 20.47 6.09
CA TYR A 5 -19.56 20.31 5.57
C TYR A 5 -18.94 18.97 6.01
N PRO A 6 -18.49 18.10 5.09
CA PRO A 6 -17.99 16.77 5.44
C PRO A 6 -16.61 16.79 6.12
N GLY A 7 -15.89 17.91 6.09
CA GLY A 7 -14.50 18.00 6.51
C GLY A 7 -13.51 17.71 5.37
N CYS A 8 -12.21 17.76 5.68
CA CYS A 8 -11.13 17.47 4.74
C CYS A 8 -10.19 16.41 5.29
N PRO A 9 -9.50 15.66 4.42
CA PRO A 9 -8.41 14.80 4.83
C PRO A 9 -7.28 15.61 5.47
N GLN A 10 -6.64 15.06 6.50
CA GLN A 10 -5.40 15.64 7.01
C GLN A 10 -4.35 15.59 5.90
N ARG A 11 -3.74 16.74 5.58
CA ARG A 11 -2.84 16.92 4.41
C ARG A 11 -3.51 16.66 3.05
N GLY A 12 -4.81 16.90 2.97
CA GLY A 12 -5.56 16.83 1.71
C GLY A 12 -6.65 17.88 1.59
N PHE A 13 -7.48 17.74 0.57
CA PHE A 13 -8.62 18.62 0.30
C PHE A 13 -9.85 17.83 -0.14
N ALA A 14 -11.00 18.49 -0.09
CA ALA A 14 -12.27 17.99 -0.59
C ALA A 14 -12.73 18.81 -1.80
N SER A 15 -13.28 18.15 -2.82
CA SER A 15 -13.87 18.75 -4.01
C SER A 15 -15.37 18.52 -4.04
N GLY A 16 -16.12 19.63 -4.11
CA GLY A 16 -17.58 19.66 -4.05
C GLY A 16 -18.05 20.84 -3.21
N SER A 17 -19.05 21.57 -3.71
CA SER A 17 -19.58 22.79 -3.06
C SER A 17 -21.04 22.68 -2.63
N VAL A 18 -21.71 21.58 -3.00
CA VAL A 18 -23.12 21.33 -2.68
C VAL A 18 -23.20 20.18 -1.67
N TYR A 19 -23.92 20.41 -0.57
CA TYR A 19 -23.99 19.49 0.57
C TYR A 19 -25.42 18.99 0.85
N THR A 20 -26.24 18.90 -0.19
CA THR A 20 -27.63 18.41 -0.11
C THR A 20 -27.76 16.97 -0.58
N VAL A 21 -28.85 16.30 -0.22
CA VAL A 21 -29.13 14.90 -0.57
C VAL A 21 -28.81 14.61 -2.03
N GLY A 22 -28.07 13.52 -2.27
CA GLY A 22 -27.62 13.08 -3.60
C GLY A 22 -26.29 13.71 -4.06
N SER A 23 -25.80 14.75 -3.38
CA SER A 23 -24.49 15.35 -3.71
C SER A 23 -23.35 14.44 -3.28
N VAL A 24 -22.29 14.41 -4.07
CA VAL A 24 -21.05 13.66 -3.81
C VAL A 24 -19.90 14.64 -3.59
N VAL A 25 -19.12 14.42 -2.54
CA VAL A 25 -17.86 15.12 -2.27
C VAL A 25 -16.72 14.14 -2.43
N TYR A 26 -15.69 14.55 -3.17
CA TYR A 26 -14.49 13.75 -3.45
C TYR A 26 -13.31 14.24 -2.62
N PHE A 27 -12.44 13.33 -2.21
CA PHE A 27 -11.26 13.64 -1.41
C PHE A 27 -9.98 13.43 -2.20
N TYR A 28 -8.93 14.19 -1.86
CA TYR A 28 -7.62 14.15 -2.53
C TYR A 28 -6.49 14.46 -1.56
N CYS A 29 -5.28 13.97 -1.84
CA CYS A 29 -4.07 14.29 -1.09
C CYS A 29 -3.25 15.39 -1.75
N TYR A 30 -2.60 16.23 -0.95
CA TYR A 30 -1.76 17.31 -1.47
C TYR A 30 -0.41 16.84 -2.00
N TYR A 31 0.18 15.83 -1.36
CA TYR A 31 1.54 15.41 -1.64
C TYR A 31 1.59 14.20 -2.58
N SER A 32 2.50 14.26 -3.54
CA SER A 32 2.83 13.11 -4.40
C SER A 32 3.33 11.94 -3.56
N GLY A 33 2.81 10.73 -3.81
CA GLY A 33 3.14 9.52 -3.05
C GLY A 33 2.29 9.29 -1.80
N GLU A 34 1.34 10.18 -1.48
CA GLU A 34 0.29 9.91 -0.50
C GLU A 34 -0.98 9.42 -1.19
N VAL A 35 -1.63 8.44 -0.57
CA VAL A 35 -2.94 7.94 -0.98
C VAL A 35 -3.93 8.03 0.18
N LEU A 36 -5.22 8.00 -0.14
CA LEU A 36 -6.28 8.08 0.86
C LEU A 36 -6.40 6.78 1.64
N SER A 37 -6.22 6.86 2.95
CA SER A 37 -6.66 5.85 3.91
C SER A 37 -8.13 6.10 4.24
N GLY A 38 -9.01 5.32 3.60
CA GLY A 38 -10.47 5.43 3.73
C GLY A 38 -11.16 5.69 2.39
N ALA A 39 -12.44 6.05 2.44
CA ALA A 39 -13.24 6.26 1.23
C ALA A 39 -12.79 7.49 0.44
N SER A 40 -12.66 7.36 -0.88
CA SER A 40 -12.29 8.46 -1.79
C SER A 40 -13.42 9.48 -2.01
N SER A 41 -14.64 9.16 -1.59
CA SER A 41 -15.78 10.04 -1.68
C SER A 41 -16.81 9.77 -0.60
N THR A 42 -17.73 10.73 -0.42
CA THR A 42 -18.87 10.61 0.47
C THR A 42 -20.12 11.20 -0.18
N THR A 43 -21.26 10.55 0.02
CA THR A 43 -22.56 10.94 -0.58
C THR A 43 -23.52 11.39 0.51
N CYS A 44 -24.22 12.51 0.29
CA CYS A 44 -25.21 13.01 1.23
C CYS A 44 -26.49 12.18 1.13
N GLN A 45 -26.84 11.48 2.20
CA GLN A 45 -27.96 10.55 2.26
C GLN A 45 -29.26 11.26 2.67
N SER A 46 -30.41 10.62 2.43
CA SER A 46 -31.75 11.17 2.70
C SER A 46 -32.02 11.45 4.18
N ASN A 47 -31.28 10.80 5.09
CA ASN A 47 -31.33 11.03 6.54
C ASN A 47 -30.50 12.25 7.00
N GLY A 48 -29.84 12.96 6.09
CA GLY A 48 -28.98 14.10 6.42
C GLY A 48 -27.59 13.74 6.93
N THR A 49 -27.13 12.50 6.72
CA THR A 49 -25.75 12.09 7.03
C THR A 49 -24.95 11.77 5.78
N TRP A 50 -23.63 11.91 5.88
CA TRP A 50 -22.67 11.47 4.87
C TRP A 50 -22.50 9.95 4.91
N SER A 51 -22.43 9.29 3.75
CA SER A 51 -22.20 7.83 3.65
C SER A 51 -20.89 7.39 4.31
N ASN A 52 -19.89 8.28 4.27
CA ASN A 52 -18.64 8.18 5.01
C ASN A 52 -18.52 9.45 5.86
N PRO A 53 -18.93 9.42 7.15
CA PRO A 53 -19.01 10.60 8.00
C PRO A 53 -17.65 11.08 8.54
N THR A 54 -16.62 10.25 8.43
CA THR A 54 -15.25 10.60 8.81
C THR A 54 -14.42 10.83 7.55
N PRO A 55 -13.80 12.01 7.37
CA PRO A 55 -12.86 12.24 6.28
C PRO A 55 -11.73 11.20 6.27
N PRO A 56 -11.31 10.72 5.10
CA PRO A 56 -10.14 9.84 4.99
C PRO A 56 -8.88 10.59 5.43
N ARG A 57 -7.77 9.89 5.60
CA ARG A 57 -6.46 10.49 5.89
C ARG A 57 -5.53 10.32 4.71
N CYS A 58 -4.65 11.28 4.45
CA CYS A 58 -3.55 11.06 3.52
C CYS A 58 -2.43 10.30 4.22
N SER A 59 -1.98 9.22 3.60
CA SER A 59 -0.95 8.36 4.16
C SER A 59 -0.08 7.83 3.04
N SER A 60 1.21 7.70 3.31
CA SER A 60 2.17 7.12 2.39
C SER A 60 2.19 5.60 2.53
N TYR A 61 2.54 4.93 1.44
CA TYR A 61 2.97 3.54 1.51
C TYR A 61 4.24 3.41 2.35
N GLY A 62 4.44 2.23 2.93
CA GLY A 62 5.64 1.90 3.71
C GLY A 62 6.19 0.55 3.31
N ILE A 63 7.46 0.29 3.64
CA ILE A 63 8.11 -1.00 3.43
C ILE A 63 9.01 -1.31 4.63
N ARG A 64 9.11 -2.58 5.01
CA ARG A 64 10.02 -3.06 6.06
C ARG A 64 10.46 -4.50 5.82
N LEU A 65 11.53 -4.89 6.49
CA LEU A 65 11.98 -6.29 6.60
C LEU A 65 11.65 -6.84 7.99
N VAL A 66 11.12 -8.06 8.05
CA VAL A 66 10.68 -8.73 9.29
C VAL A 66 11.22 -10.15 9.35
N GLY A 67 11.33 -10.72 10.54
CA GLY A 67 11.68 -12.13 10.75
C GLY A 67 13.14 -12.35 11.18
N THR A 68 13.94 -11.29 11.21
CA THR A 68 15.31 -11.32 11.75
C THR A 68 15.57 -10.12 12.67
N SER A 69 16.67 -10.18 13.42
CA SER A 69 17.20 -9.02 14.17
C SER A 69 18.05 -8.10 13.30
N ASP A 70 18.44 -8.55 12.12
CA ASP A 70 19.29 -7.81 11.19
C ASP A 70 18.41 -6.83 10.39
N THR A 71 18.91 -5.62 10.16
CA THR A 71 18.12 -4.59 9.46
C THR A 71 18.11 -4.79 7.94
N ASN A 72 19.10 -5.49 7.40
CA ASN A 72 19.32 -5.64 5.96
C ASN A 72 18.82 -6.98 5.40
N ARG A 73 18.03 -7.76 6.16
CA ARG A 73 17.47 -9.02 5.67
C ARG A 73 16.18 -9.40 6.37
N GLY A 74 15.27 -9.99 5.62
CA GLY A 74 14.00 -10.43 6.16
C GLY A 74 12.92 -10.65 5.11
N ARG A 75 11.76 -11.10 5.59
CA ARG A 75 10.50 -11.13 4.84
C ARG A 75 10.09 -9.69 4.52
N VAL A 76 9.65 -9.49 3.29
CA VAL A 76 9.23 -8.19 2.78
C VAL A 76 7.79 -7.93 3.19
N GLU A 77 7.55 -6.82 3.87
CA GLU A 77 6.20 -6.35 4.19
C GLU A 77 5.98 -4.92 3.71
N ILE A 78 4.81 -4.67 3.14
CA ILE A 78 4.37 -3.36 2.64
C ILE A 78 3.25 -2.85 3.53
N TYR A 79 3.27 -1.57 3.84
CA TYR A 79 2.12 -0.87 4.43
C TYR A 79 1.28 -0.26 3.32
N HIS A 80 0.05 -0.74 3.17
CA HIS A 80 -0.95 -0.14 2.30
C HIS A 80 -1.99 0.63 3.14
N PRO A 81 -2.26 1.92 2.89
CA PRO A 81 -3.17 2.72 3.71
C PRO A 81 -4.60 2.18 3.87
N SER A 82 -5.07 1.38 2.92
CA SER A 82 -6.38 0.70 2.99
C SER A 82 -6.36 -0.70 3.61
N TYR A 83 -5.20 -1.39 3.60
CA TYR A 83 -5.12 -2.81 3.99
C TYR A 83 -4.21 -3.06 5.20
N GLY A 84 -3.49 -2.04 5.67
CA GLY A 84 -2.49 -2.19 6.72
C GLY A 84 -1.21 -2.83 6.20
N TRP A 85 -0.48 -3.48 7.10
CA TRP A 85 0.71 -4.26 6.75
C TRP A 85 0.31 -5.59 6.11
N GLY A 86 1.01 -5.96 5.05
CA GLY A 86 0.86 -7.26 4.40
C GLY A 86 2.15 -7.69 3.69
N THR A 87 2.18 -8.95 3.26
CA THR A 87 3.36 -9.57 2.64
C THR A 87 3.36 -9.44 1.12
N VAL A 88 4.41 -9.93 0.48
CA VAL A 88 4.58 -9.97 -0.98
C VAL A 88 4.78 -11.42 -1.37
N CYS A 89 4.08 -11.90 -2.41
CA CYS A 89 4.30 -13.25 -2.92
C CYS A 89 5.64 -13.35 -3.67
N ASP A 90 6.24 -14.53 -3.64
CA ASP A 90 7.49 -14.85 -4.31
C ASP A 90 7.34 -15.40 -5.74
N ASP A 91 6.12 -15.51 -6.26
CA ASP A 91 5.87 -15.88 -7.66
C ASP A 91 6.55 -14.84 -8.59
N TYR A 92 7.36 -15.36 -9.52
CA TYR A 92 8.25 -14.60 -10.41
C TYR A 92 9.23 -13.66 -9.72
N LEU A 93 9.43 -13.76 -8.41
CA LEU A 93 10.41 -12.93 -7.70
C LEU A 93 11.82 -13.14 -8.26
N GLN A 94 12.46 -12.05 -8.67
CA GLN A 94 13.80 -12.02 -9.21
C GLN A 94 14.69 -11.06 -8.41
N ILE A 95 15.99 -11.14 -8.68
CA ILE A 95 16.97 -10.24 -8.07
C ILE A 95 16.72 -8.77 -8.44
N ALA A 96 16.07 -8.50 -9.58
CA ALA A 96 15.67 -7.16 -9.98
C ALA A 96 14.65 -6.55 -8.99
N ASP A 97 13.66 -7.35 -8.55
CA ASP A 97 12.68 -6.93 -7.54
C ASP A 97 13.36 -6.71 -6.19
N GLY A 98 14.27 -7.62 -5.81
CA GLY A 98 15.11 -7.46 -4.62
C GLY A 98 15.90 -6.15 -4.64
N ASN A 99 16.48 -5.76 -5.77
CA ASN A 99 17.22 -4.50 -5.91
C ASN A 99 16.34 -3.27 -5.67
N VAL A 100 15.09 -3.27 -6.18
CA VAL A 100 14.13 -2.19 -5.93
C VAL A 100 13.78 -2.14 -4.44
N ILE A 101 13.45 -3.27 -3.83
CA ILE A 101 13.13 -3.38 -2.39
C ILE A 101 14.26 -2.83 -1.53
N CYS A 102 15.48 -3.31 -1.75
CA CYS A 102 16.64 -2.92 -0.94
C CYS A 102 17.00 -1.44 -1.14
N ARG A 103 16.97 -0.92 -2.37
CA ARG A 103 17.18 0.51 -2.63
C ARG A 103 16.12 1.38 -2.00
N GLN A 104 14.86 0.97 -2.06
CA GLN A 104 13.75 1.67 -1.43
C GLN A 104 13.93 1.74 0.10
N LEU A 105 14.54 0.72 0.72
CA LEU A 105 14.91 0.69 2.13
C LEU A 105 16.19 1.47 2.47
N GLY A 106 16.88 2.03 1.48
CA GLY A 106 18.09 2.83 1.64
C GLY A 106 19.42 2.06 1.52
N TYR A 107 19.38 0.79 1.09
CA TYR A 107 20.56 -0.01 0.77
C TYR A 107 21.01 0.22 -0.69
N SER A 108 22.19 -0.30 -1.06
CA SER A 108 22.71 -0.16 -2.43
C SER A 108 22.01 -1.12 -3.40
N GLY A 109 21.67 -2.32 -2.94
CA GLY A 109 21.00 -3.35 -3.73
C GLY A 109 20.73 -4.62 -2.94
N ALA A 110 20.25 -5.66 -3.63
CA ALA A 110 20.01 -6.98 -3.07
C ALA A 110 21.14 -7.93 -3.43
N SER A 111 21.69 -8.64 -2.45
CA SER A 111 22.53 -9.80 -2.69
C SER A 111 21.70 -11.05 -2.97
N ASN A 112 20.45 -11.09 -2.48
CA ASN A 112 19.54 -12.19 -2.77
C ASN A 112 18.06 -11.82 -2.68
N ALA A 113 17.24 -12.55 -3.42
CA ALA A 113 15.78 -12.57 -3.34
C ALA A 113 15.35 -14.04 -3.19
N TYR A 114 14.64 -14.35 -2.11
CA TYR A 114 14.31 -15.69 -1.69
C TYR A 114 12.82 -15.99 -1.86
N HIS A 115 12.56 -17.22 -2.30
CA HIS A 115 11.25 -17.87 -2.30
C HIS A 115 11.09 -18.75 -1.06
N GLY A 116 9.86 -19.13 -0.73
CA GLY A 116 9.54 -20.13 0.27
C GLY A 116 9.56 -19.63 1.71
N ALA A 117 9.29 -18.35 1.95
CA ALA A 117 9.21 -17.75 3.29
C ALA A 117 10.46 -18.03 4.18
N VAL A 118 11.66 -17.84 3.63
CA VAL A 118 12.95 -18.13 4.31
C VAL A 118 13.07 -17.48 5.69
N TYR A 119 12.56 -16.25 5.87
CA TYR A 119 12.55 -15.55 7.16
C TYR A 119 11.22 -15.68 7.91
N GLY A 120 10.52 -16.79 7.68
CA GLY A 120 9.26 -17.13 8.30
C GLY A 120 8.05 -16.55 7.55
N GLN A 121 6.91 -17.18 7.79
CA GLN A 121 5.62 -16.79 7.21
C GLN A 121 5.08 -15.53 7.90
N GLY A 122 4.46 -14.66 7.12
CA GLY A 122 3.63 -13.58 7.62
C GLY A 122 2.23 -14.06 7.98
N THR A 123 1.37 -13.09 8.26
CA THR A 123 -0.06 -13.31 8.51
C THR A 123 -0.86 -12.18 7.89
N GLY A 124 -2.13 -12.45 7.60
CA GLY A 124 -3.05 -11.44 7.08
C GLY A 124 -3.03 -11.37 5.56
N THR A 125 -2.90 -10.17 5.02
CA THR A 125 -3.07 -9.90 3.59
C THR A 125 -1.75 -10.08 2.84
N ILE A 126 -1.79 -10.74 1.68
CA ILE A 126 -0.70 -10.69 0.69
C ILE A 126 -1.06 -9.54 -0.28
N LEU A 127 -0.16 -8.57 -0.40
CA LEU A 127 -0.47 -7.29 -1.06
C LEU A 127 -0.08 -7.26 -2.52
N LEU A 128 1.03 -7.90 -2.90
CA LEU A 128 1.56 -7.91 -4.27
C LEU A 128 1.95 -9.32 -4.68
N ASP A 129 1.88 -9.58 -5.98
CA ASP A 129 2.14 -10.85 -6.65
C ASP A 129 2.57 -10.61 -8.11
N ASP A 130 3.24 -11.57 -8.72
CA ASP A 130 3.94 -11.52 -10.03
C ASP A 130 4.74 -10.21 -10.23
N LEU A 131 5.71 -9.96 -9.34
CA LEU A 131 6.57 -8.80 -9.48
C LEU A 131 7.44 -8.92 -10.74
N GLY A 132 7.43 -7.87 -11.56
CA GLY A 132 8.18 -7.79 -12.81
C GLY A 132 9.05 -6.55 -12.91
N CYS A 133 9.78 -6.18 -11.85
CA CYS A 133 10.64 -5.00 -11.86
C CYS A 133 11.76 -5.09 -12.90
N ASN A 134 12.13 -3.95 -13.48
CA ASN A 134 13.34 -3.80 -14.29
C ASN A 134 14.59 -3.60 -13.42
N GLY A 135 14.42 -3.29 -12.13
CA GLY A 135 15.50 -3.10 -11.15
C GLY A 135 15.85 -1.63 -10.89
N TYR A 136 15.11 -0.69 -11.48
CA TYR A 136 15.41 0.75 -11.42
C TYR A 136 14.28 1.61 -10.86
N GLU A 137 13.11 1.01 -10.69
CA GLU A 137 11.93 1.61 -10.08
C GLU A 137 12.28 2.21 -8.71
N SER A 138 11.60 3.29 -8.36
CA SER A 138 11.81 3.94 -7.06
C SER A 138 11.11 3.20 -5.92
N TYR A 139 9.99 2.54 -6.23
CA TYR A 139 9.20 1.79 -5.27
C TYR A 139 8.75 0.46 -5.85
N ILE A 140 8.65 -0.57 -5.01
CA ILE A 140 8.27 -1.92 -5.41
C ILE A 140 6.86 -1.99 -6.02
N TRP A 141 5.95 -1.12 -5.56
CA TRP A 141 4.59 -1.02 -6.07
C TRP A 141 4.47 -0.27 -7.41
N ASP A 142 5.55 0.32 -7.91
CA ASP A 142 5.60 0.91 -9.26
C ASP A 142 6.01 -0.13 -10.32
N CYS A 143 6.52 -1.29 -9.90
CA CYS A 143 6.84 -2.37 -10.81
C CYS A 143 5.57 -2.98 -11.40
N PRO A 144 5.62 -3.55 -12.62
CA PRO A 144 4.57 -4.43 -13.13
C PRO A 144 4.20 -5.49 -12.08
N ASN A 145 2.91 -5.62 -11.78
CA ASN A 145 2.33 -6.57 -10.82
C ASN A 145 0.82 -6.79 -11.14
N LEU A 146 0.18 -7.77 -10.50
CA LEU A 146 -1.25 -8.09 -10.71
C LEU A 146 -2.24 -7.08 -10.11
N GLY A 147 -1.75 -6.12 -9.32
CA GLY A 147 -2.54 -5.16 -8.56
C GLY A 147 -2.71 -5.56 -7.09
N TRP A 148 -3.10 -4.59 -6.27
CA TRP A 148 -3.22 -4.78 -4.82
C TRP A 148 -4.19 -5.92 -4.45
N THR A 149 -3.74 -6.84 -3.61
CA THR A 149 -4.51 -7.99 -3.08
C THR A 149 -5.01 -8.98 -4.16
N VAL A 150 -4.49 -8.88 -5.38
CA VAL A 150 -4.75 -9.86 -6.45
C VAL A 150 -3.58 -10.82 -6.47
N HIS A 151 -3.81 -12.04 -5.97
CA HIS A 151 -2.80 -13.08 -5.89
C HIS A 151 -3.45 -14.48 -5.84
N ASN A 152 -2.67 -15.51 -6.11
CA ASN A 152 -3.05 -16.92 -5.90
C ASN A 152 -2.23 -17.60 -4.78
N CYS A 153 -1.33 -16.86 -4.13
CA CYS A 153 -0.39 -17.39 -3.15
C CYS A 153 -0.96 -17.59 -1.74
N GLY A 154 -0.28 -18.43 -0.96
CA GLY A 154 -0.36 -18.50 0.51
C GLY A 154 0.94 -18.05 1.18
N HIS A 155 0.93 -17.90 2.51
CA HIS A 155 2.11 -17.39 3.24
C HIS A 155 3.35 -18.32 3.24
N GLY A 156 3.23 -19.54 2.68
CA GLY A 156 4.40 -20.35 2.36
C GLY A 156 5.27 -19.74 1.26
N GLU A 157 4.71 -18.79 0.50
CA GLU A 157 5.31 -18.13 -0.67
C GLU A 157 5.65 -16.65 -0.36
N ASP A 158 5.83 -16.29 0.92
CA ASP A 158 6.19 -14.91 1.25
C ASP A 158 7.64 -14.59 0.85
N ALA A 159 7.80 -13.58 0.01
CA ALA A 159 9.08 -13.09 -0.49
C ALA A 159 9.98 -12.56 0.63
N SER A 160 11.28 -12.80 0.47
CA SER A 160 12.33 -12.42 1.42
C SER A 160 13.55 -11.89 0.68
N VAL A 161 14.33 -10.99 1.27
CA VAL A 161 15.54 -10.42 0.64
C VAL A 161 16.72 -10.34 1.59
N ASP A 162 17.93 -10.34 1.02
CA ASP A 162 19.18 -9.89 1.65
C ASP A 162 19.70 -8.65 0.92
N CYS A 163 19.98 -7.57 1.65
CA CYS A 163 20.46 -6.29 1.12
C CYS A 163 21.93 -6.00 1.50
N TYR A 164 22.61 -5.17 0.69
CA TYR A 164 23.98 -4.67 0.96
C TYR A 164 24.14 -3.18 0.70
#